data_AF-A0A7T0LIP1-F1
#
_entry.id   AF-A0A7T0LIP1-F1
#
_cell.length_a   1.000
_cell.length_b   1.000
_cell.length_c   1.000
_cell.angle_alpha   90.00
_cell.angle_beta   90.00
_cell.angle_gamma   90.00
#
_symmetry.space_group_name_H-M   'P 1'
#
loop_
_entity.id
_entity.type
_entity.pdbx_description
1 polymer ?
#
loop_
_entity_poly.entity_id
_entity_poly.type
_entity_poly.pdbx_seq_one_letter_code
_entity_poly.pdbx_strand_id
1 'polypeptide(L)' 'MTITTIKVDSTTRDRLRSYAARQGLTMDAALRQMTEVAEREQRLAQLRTEIEANPPDASYVAELKDWESDAWT' A
#
# COMPACT_ATOMS: atom_id res chain seq x y z
N MET A 1 9.19 -14.88 18.36
CA MET A 1 7.94 -14.77 17.59
C MET A 1 6.94 -15.77 18.16
N THR A 2 5.70 -15.34 18.38
CA THR A 2 4.64 -16.21 18.88
C THR A 2 3.81 -16.70 17.70
N ILE A 3 3.67 -18.02 17.54
CA ILE A 3 2.84 -18.59 16.48
C ILE A 3 1.39 -18.60 16.95
N THR A 4 0.49 -18.14 16.09
CA THR A 4 -0.94 -18.15 16.34
C THR A 4 -1.66 -18.81 15.17
N THR A 5 -2.92 -19.22 15.37
CA THR A 5 -3.74 -19.82 14.33
C THR A 5 -4.96 -18.94 14.08
N ILE A 6 -5.21 -18.59 12.82
CA ILE A 6 -6.42 -17.89 12.38
C ILE A 6 -7.42 -18.89 11.79
N LYS A 7 -8.70 -18.73 12.09
CA LYS A 7 -9.77 -19.53 11.48
C LYS A 7 -10.18 -18.87 10.16
N VAL A 8 -10.14 -19.65 9.08
CA VAL A 8 -10.57 -19.24 7.74
C VAL A 8 -11.34 -20.39 7.11
N ASP A 9 -12.12 -20.09 6.08
CA ASP A 9 -12.72 -21.14 5.25
C ASP A 9 -11.64 -22.02 4.61
N SER A 10 -11.95 -23.31 4.45
CA SER A 10 -11.04 -24.29 3.87
C SER A 10 -10.58 -23.91 2.45
N THR A 11 -11.48 -23.35 1.64
CA THR A 11 -11.17 -22.90 0.27
C THR A 11 -10.24 -21.71 0.27
N THR A 12 -10.40 -20.78 1.22
CA THR A 12 -9.50 -19.62 1.40
C THR A 12 -8.10 -20.08 1.78
N ARG A 13 -7.97 -21.01 2.74
CA ARG A 13 -6.68 -21.60 3.11
C ARG A 13 -5.99 -22.25 1.91
N ASP A 14 -6.73 -22.99 1.09
CA ASP A 14 -6.17 -23.73 -0.05
C ASP A 14 -5.76 -22.80 -1.19
N ARG A 15 -6.51 -21.71 -1.40
CA ARG A 15 -6.11 -20.61 -2.29
C ARG A 15 -4.83 -19.93 -1.82
N LEU A 16 -4.73 -19.61 -0.52
CA LEU A 16 -3.54 -19.01 0.07
C LEU A 16 -2.32 -19.95 -0.06
N ARG A 17 -2.49 -21.24 0.20
CA ARG A 17 -1.44 -22.25 0.02
C ARG A 17 -0.98 -22.30 -1.44
N SER A 18 -1.91 -22.30 -2.38
CA SER A 18 -1.61 -22.33 -3.82
C SER A 18 -0.94 -21.04 -4.31
N TYR A 19 -1.30 -19.91 -3.72
CA TYR A 19 -0.62 -18.63 -3.96
C TYR A 19 0.82 -18.66 -3.44
N ALA A 20 1.02 -19.06 -2.17
CA ALA A 20 2.34 -19.16 -1.55
C ALA A 20 3.26 -20.10 -2.34
N ALA A 21 2.76 -21.27 -2.75
CA ALA A 21 3.52 -22.22 -3.57
C ALA A 21 3.97 -21.64 -4.91
N ARG A 22 3.08 -20.89 -5.59
CA ARG A 22 3.41 -20.22 -6.87
C ARG A 22 4.47 -19.13 -6.72
N GLN A 23 4.52 -18.48 -5.55
CA GLN A 23 5.52 -17.46 -5.24
C GLN A 23 6.81 -18.03 -4.63
N GLY A 24 6.88 -19.35 -4.37
CA GLY A 24 8.01 -19.96 -3.66
C GLY A 24 8.10 -19.52 -2.19
N LEU A 25 6.98 -19.11 -1.58
CA LEU A 25 6.91 -18.58 -0.22
C LEU A 25 6.27 -19.57 0.75
N THR A 26 6.58 -19.41 2.04
CA THR A 26 5.79 -20.02 3.11
C THR A 26 4.44 -19.31 3.25
N MET A 27 3.44 -19.95 3.86
CA MET A 27 2.13 -19.31 4.08
C MET A 27 2.23 -18.04 4.93
N ASP A 28 3.09 -18.02 5.94
CA ASP A 28 3.32 -16.83 6.78
C ASP A 28 3.99 -15.70 5.98
N ALA A 29 5.01 -16.01 5.16
CA ALA A 29 5.65 -15.01 4.30
C ALA A 29 4.68 -14.44 3.27
N ALA A 30 3.86 -15.29 2.66
CA ALA A 30 2.82 -14.86 1.73
C ALA A 30 1.77 -13.96 2.40
N LEU A 31 1.35 -14.29 3.63
CA LEU A 31 0.44 -13.44 4.41
C LEU A 31 1.05 -12.07 4.70
N ARG A 32 2.30 -12.01 5.16
CA ARG A 32 2.99 -10.75 5.42
C ARG A 32 3.08 -9.88 4.18
N GLN A 33 3.49 -10.45 3.05
CA GLN A 33 3.55 -9.74 1.79
C GLN A 33 2.18 -9.18 1.37
N MET A 34 1.12 -9.97 1.49
CA MET A 34 -0.24 -9.51 1.19
C MET A 34 -0.68 -8.37 2.11
N THR A 35 -0.33 -8.44 3.40
CA THR A 35 -0.62 -7.37 4.37
C THR A 35 0.13 -6.08 4.03
N GLU A 36 1.42 -6.17 3.70
CA GLU A 36 2.23 -5.00 3.31
C GLU A 36 1.67 -4.30 2.06
N VAL A 37 1.20 -5.09 1.08
CA VAL A 37 0.54 -4.56 -0.13
C VAL A 37 -0.77 -3.87 0.25
N ALA A 38 -1.63 -4.49 1.06
CA ALA A 38 -2.89 -3.92 1.48
C ALA A 38 -2.70 -2.62 2.30
N GLU A 39 -1.70 -2.57 3.20
CA GLU A 39 -1.36 -1.38 3.96
C GLU A 39 -0.85 -0.25 3.07
N ARG A 40 -0.07 -0.58 2.02
CA ARG A 40 0.36 0.40 1.02
C ARG A 40 -0.84 0.96 0.26
N GLU A 41 -1.74 0.09 -0.20
CA GLU A 41 -2.96 0.51 -0.92
C GLU A 41 -3.84 1.41 -0.04
N GLN A 42 -4.01 1.07 1.24
CA GLN A 42 -4.75 1.90 2.19
C GLN A 42 -4.12 3.28 2.36
N ARG A 43 -2.79 3.36 2.53
CA ARG A 43 -2.08 4.65 2.64
C ARG A 43 -2.25 5.51 1.40
N LEU A 44 -2.19 4.91 0.21
CA LEU A 44 -2.40 5.62 -1.05
C LEU A 44 -3.86 6.09 -1.21
N ALA A 45 -4.83 5.26 -0.80
CA ALA A 45 -6.24 5.64 -0.81
C ALA A 45 -6.50 6.82 0.13
N GLN A 46 -5.91 6.81 1.33
CA GLN A 46 -6.00 7.91 2.28
C GLN A 46 -5.41 9.20 1.70
N LEU A 47 -4.19 9.13 1.15
CA LEU A 47 -3.54 10.29 0.54
C LEU A 47 -4.41 10.89 -0.59
N ARG A 48 -5.03 10.04 -1.43
CA ARG A 48 -5.95 10.50 -2.48
C ARG A 48 -7.12 11.27 -1.89
N THR A 49 -7.75 10.75 -0.83
CA THR A 49 -8.87 11.43 -0.16
C THR A 49 -8.43 12.77 0.43
N GLU A 50 -7.23 12.85 1.01
CA GLU A 50 -6.71 14.09 1.57
C GLU A 50 -6.43 15.15 0.47
N ILE A 51 -5.88 14.74 -0.67
CA ILE A 51 -5.68 15.61 -1.84
C ILE A 51 -7.01 16.12 -2.38
N GLU A 52 -8.02 15.24 -2.47
CA GLU A 52 -9.35 15.63 -2.96
C GLU A 52 -10.06 16.59 -1.99
N ALA A 53 -9.90 16.37 -0.68
CA ALA A 53 -10.45 17.24 0.35
C ALA A 53 -9.73 18.60 0.44
N ASN A 54 -8.45 18.66 0.09
CA ASN A 54 -7.64 19.87 0.11
C ASN A 54 -7.01 20.12 -1.27
N PRO A 55 -7.80 20.58 -2.25
CA PRO A 55 -7.30 20.83 -3.59
C PRO A 55 -6.24 21.95 -3.56
N PRO A 56 -5.23 21.88 -4.44
CA PRO A 56 -4.18 22.88 -4.52
C PRO A 56 -4.76 24.27 -4.80
N ASP A 57 -4.36 25.24 -3.98
CA ASP A 57 -4.79 26.63 -4.08
C ASP A 57 -3.77 27.49 -4.86
N ALA A 58 -4.04 28.79 -4.93
CA ALA A 58 -3.16 29.72 -5.64
C ALA A 58 -1.75 29.81 -5.02
N SER A 59 -1.61 29.54 -3.71
CA SER A 59 -0.31 29.53 -3.05
C SER A 59 0.51 28.32 -3.45
N TYR A 60 -0.11 27.14 -3.51
CA TYR A 60 0.50 25.91 -4.01
C TYR A 60 1.03 26.08 -5.45
N VAL A 61 0.24 26.69 -6.33
CA VAL A 61 0.64 26.91 -7.73
C VAL A 61 1.83 27.89 -7.83
N ALA A 62 1.86 28.92 -6.98
CA ALA A 62 2.97 29.87 -6.95
C ALA A 62 4.27 29.21 -6.45
N GLU A 63 4.21 28.39 -5.41
CA GLU A 63 5.35 27.62 -4.89
C GLU A 63 5.85 26.60 -5.91
N LEU A 64 4.94 25.85 -6.55
CA LEU A 64 5.30 24.88 -7.59
C LEU A 64 6.06 25.56 -8.74
N LYS A 65 5.62 26.75 -9.17
CA LYS A 65 6.26 27.52 -10.22
C LYS A 65 7.67 28.00 -9.83
N ASP A 66 7.89 28.31 -8.55
CA ASP A 66 9.21 28.67 -8.03
C ASP A 66 10.16 27.46 -8.06
N TRP A 67 9.68 26.28 -7.65
CA TRP A 67 10.48 25.04 -7.67
C TRP A 67 10.79 24.54 -9.07
N GLU A 68 9.85 24.66 -10.01
CA GLU A 68 10.05 24.29 -11.42
C GLU A 68 10.88 25.31 -12.19
N SER A 69 11.25 26.44 -11.57
CA SER A 69 12.14 27.40 -12.19
C SER A 69 13.60 26.98 -12.03
N ASP A 70 14.41 27.18 -13.07
CA ASP A 70 15.87 26.99 -13.03
C ASP A 70 16.59 28.02 -12.12
N ALA A 71 15.86 28.81 -11.32
CA ALA A 71 16.40 29.84 -10.44
C ALA A 71 17.34 29.32 -9.34
N TRP A 72 17.45 27.99 -9.21
CA TRP A 72 18.33 27.29 -8.27
C TRP A 72 19.56 26.64 -8.93
N THR A 73 19.84 26.94 -10.21
CA THR A 73 21.04 26.51 -10.96
C THR A 73 22.01 27.67 -11.16
#